data_AF-A0A7S3YJ81-F1
#
_entry.id   AF-A0A7S3YJ81-F1
#
_cell.length_a   1.000
_cell.length_b   1.000
_cell.length_c   1.000
_cell.angle_alpha   90.00
_cell.angle_beta   90.00
_cell.angle_gamma   90.00
#
_symmetry.space_group_name_H-M   'P 1'
#
loop_
_entity.id
_entity.type
_entity.pdbx_description
1 polymer ?
#
loop_
_entity_poly.entity_id
_entity_poly.type
_entity_poly.pdbx_seq_one_letter_code
_entity_poly.pdbx_strand_id
1 'polypeptide(L)'
;GGPHLLAPTGARFTDYYDAEEYGRPHPGSVLAGFHYDLNFLTVHGRSRFPGLAVWLRDGRRVEVAVPRQCLLVQAGRQAEALTGGHLLAGFHEVTVSRRCHEAILRAKRRQGGRGGGLWRVSSTCFGAVAADRVL
;
A
#
# COMPACT_ATOMS: atom_id res chain seq x y z
N GLY A 1 15.42 -19.46 -9.83
CA GLY A 1 15.04 -18.07 -9.51
C GLY A 1 13.94 -18.12 -8.48
N GLY A 2 13.87 -17.15 -7.55
CA GLY A 2 12.78 -17.12 -6.57
C GLY A 2 11.43 -16.79 -7.21
N PRO A 3 10.30 -17.20 -6.58
CA PRO A 3 8.98 -16.82 -7.07
C PRO A 3 8.81 -15.30 -6.92
N HIS A 4 8.69 -14.61 -8.05
CA HIS A 4 8.35 -13.19 -8.08
C HIS A 4 6.85 -13.06 -8.38
N LEU A 5 6.12 -12.38 -7.50
CA LEU A 5 4.67 -12.25 -7.60
C LEU A 5 4.27 -10.79 -7.76
N LEU A 6 3.40 -10.53 -8.74
CA LEU A 6 2.62 -9.31 -8.79
C LEU A 6 1.32 -9.57 -8.04
N ALA A 7 1.13 -8.91 -6.91
CA ALA A 7 -0.11 -9.02 -6.15
C ALA A 7 -0.73 -7.62 -6.00
N PRO A 8 -1.73 -7.28 -6.83
CA PRO A 8 -2.41 -6.01 -6.71
C PRO A 8 -3.40 -6.02 -5.55
N THR A 9 -3.50 -4.89 -4.83
CA THR A 9 -4.58 -4.66 -3.87
C THR A 9 -5.58 -3.71 -4.49
N GLY A 10 -6.81 -4.19 -4.69
CA GLY A 10 -7.93 -3.42 -5.21
C GLY A 10 -8.89 -3.03 -4.10
N ALA A 11 -9.24 -1.74 -4.02
CA ALA A 11 -10.33 -1.26 -3.18
C ALA A 11 -11.25 -0.38 -4.01
N ARG A 12 -12.54 -0.74 -4.08
CA ARG A 12 -13.55 0.09 -4.73
C ARG A 12 -14.12 1.05 -3.72
N PHE A 13 -13.84 2.35 -3.86
CA PHE A 13 -14.31 3.30 -2.87
C PHE A 13 -15.83 3.47 -2.83
N THR A 14 -16.59 3.15 -3.88
CA THR A 14 -18.06 3.20 -3.78
C THR A 14 -18.60 2.32 -2.66
N ASP A 15 -17.95 1.19 -2.35
CA ASP A 15 -18.35 0.26 -1.27
C ASP A 15 -18.18 0.88 0.12
N TYR A 16 -17.39 1.95 0.22
CA TYR A 16 -17.14 2.69 1.46
C TYR A 16 -17.72 4.12 1.44
N TYR A 17 -18.36 4.51 0.33
CA TYR A 17 -18.76 5.90 0.04
C TYR A 17 -20.22 6.04 -0.38
N ASP A 18 -21.03 4.98 -0.35
CA ASP A 18 -22.47 5.11 -0.60
C ASP A 18 -23.12 5.84 0.57
N ALA A 19 -23.52 7.08 0.29
CA ALA A 19 -23.92 8.06 1.28
C ALA A 19 -25.32 7.80 1.85
N GLU A 20 -26.12 6.96 1.18
CA GLU A 20 -27.47 6.62 1.65
C GLU A 20 -27.48 5.51 2.71
N GLU A 21 -26.47 4.62 2.73
CA GLU A 21 -26.37 3.55 3.74
C GLU A 21 -25.34 3.87 4.84
N TYR A 22 -24.22 4.55 4.51
CA TYR A 22 -23.10 4.77 5.46
C TYR A 22 -22.54 6.22 5.51
N GLY A 23 -23.21 7.20 4.92
CA GLY A 23 -23.17 8.61 5.34
C GLY A 23 -21.85 9.42 5.22
N ARG A 24 -20.68 8.82 5.00
CA ARG A 24 -19.40 9.45 4.61
C ARG A 24 -18.33 8.35 4.57
N PRO A 25 -17.31 8.46 3.72
CA PRO A 25 -16.07 7.74 3.97
C PRO A 25 -15.50 8.11 5.32
N HIS A 26 -15.13 7.13 6.14
CA HIS A 26 -14.50 7.42 7.41
C HIS A 26 -12.98 7.58 7.17
N PRO A 27 -12.39 8.78 7.33
CA PRO A 27 -10.94 8.87 7.45
C PRO A 27 -10.46 7.84 8.47
N GLY A 28 -9.43 7.07 8.10
CA GLY A 28 -8.93 5.98 8.93
C GLY A 28 -9.46 4.58 8.57
N SER A 29 -10.40 4.42 7.63
CA SER A 29 -10.75 3.09 7.12
C SER A 29 -9.52 2.34 6.62
N VAL A 30 -9.36 1.08 7.05
CA VAL A 30 -8.21 0.24 6.73
C VAL A 30 -8.48 -0.49 5.41
N LEU A 31 -7.59 -0.30 4.42
CA LEU A 31 -7.62 -0.98 3.13
C LEU A 31 -6.64 -2.17 3.10
N ALA A 32 -5.54 -2.06 3.86
CA ALA A 32 -4.64 -3.15 4.20
C ALA A 32 -4.12 -2.89 5.63
N GLY A 33 -4.23 -3.87 6.52
CA GLY A 33 -3.86 -3.74 7.92
C GLY A 33 -2.35 -3.50 8.14
N PHE A 34 -1.96 -3.24 9.38
CA PHE A 34 -0.56 -3.15 9.78
C PHE A 34 0.14 -4.51 9.65
N HIS A 35 1.16 -4.60 8.80
CA HIS A 35 1.92 -5.82 8.55
C HIS A 35 3.34 -5.51 8.03
N TYR A 36 4.16 -6.55 7.94
CA TYR A 36 5.37 -6.58 7.12
C TYR A 36 5.24 -7.73 6.12
N ASP A 37 6.11 -7.73 5.12
CA ASP A 37 6.12 -8.75 4.09
C ASP A 37 7.11 -9.89 4.38
N LEU A 38 6.79 -11.09 3.93
CA LEU A 38 7.58 -12.30 4.20
C LEU A 38 8.72 -12.53 3.19
N ASN A 39 8.60 -11.97 1.99
CA ASN A 39 9.58 -12.08 0.90
C ASN A 39 10.89 -11.32 1.19
N PHE A 40 11.79 -11.24 0.20
CA PHE A 40 13.09 -10.59 0.33
C PHE A 40 12.95 -9.08 0.15
N LEU A 41 12.37 -8.64 -0.96
CA LEU A 41 12.11 -7.22 -1.26
C LEU A 41 10.69 -7.03 -1.74
N THR A 42 10.02 -6.00 -1.24
CA THR A 42 8.74 -5.54 -1.75
C THR A 42 8.93 -4.21 -2.46
N VAL A 43 8.38 -4.09 -3.67
CA VAL A 43 8.48 -2.90 -4.51
C VAL A 43 7.09 -2.33 -4.72
N HIS A 44 6.89 -1.08 -4.28
CA HIS A 44 5.63 -0.36 -4.44
C HIS A 44 5.77 0.74 -5.50
N GLY A 45 4.82 0.76 -6.42
CA GLY A 45 4.61 1.88 -7.34
C GLY A 45 3.77 3.00 -6.72
N ARG A 46 3.74 4.15 -7.42
CA ARG A 46 2.86 5.27 -7.06
C ARG A 46 1.39 4.92 -7.25
N SER A 47 0.56 5.20 -6.25
CA SER A 47 -0.91 5.04 -6.34
C SER A 47 -1.61 6.33 -6.79
N ARG A 48 -2.71 6.20 -7.55
CA ARG A 48 -3.61 7.32 -7.90
C ARG A 48 -4.29 7.90 -6.65
N PHE A 49 -4.61 7.04 -5.69
CA PHE A 49 -5.21 7.41 -4.41
C PHE A 49 -4.21 7.07 -3.30
N PRO A 50 -3.63 8.08 -2.60
CA PRO A 50 -2.63 7.85 -1.56
C PRO A 50 -3.22 7.09 -0.37
N GLY A 51 -2.39 6.73 0.61
CA GLY A 51 -2.84 6.00 1.80
C GLY A 51 -1.86 4.97 2.34
N LEU A 52 -0.80 4.65 1.59
CA LEU A 52 0.32 3.86 2.10
C LEU A 52 1.02 4.65 3.21
N ALA A 53 1.21 4.01 4.36
CA ALA A 53 2.04 4.52 5.44
C ALA A 53 3.05 3.46 5.87
N VAL A 54 4.25 3.91 6.23
CA VAL A 54 5.30 3.08 6.83
C VAL A 54 5.47 3.48 8.29
N TRP A 55 5.99 2.55 9.08
CA TRP A 55 6.26 2.78 10.50
C TRP A 55 7.75 2.84 10.74
N LEU A 56 8.18 3.95 11.33
CA LEU A 56 9.56 4.16 11.74
C LEU A 56 9.85 3.34 13.00
N ARG A 57 11.13 3.14 13.29
CA ARG A 57 11.59 2.35 14.45
C ARG A 57 11.20 2.96 15.79
N ASP A 58 10.98 4.27 15.82
CA ASP A 58 10.49 4.99 17.00
C ASP A 58 8.95 4.92 17.14
N GLY A 59 8.28 4.10 16.35
CA GLY A 59 6.82 3.92 16.39
C GLY A 59 6.04 5.00 15.66
N ARG A 60 6.69 5.99 15.04
CA ARG A 60 5.98 7.00 14.25
C ARG A 60 5.47 6.42 12.94
N ARG A 61 4.19 6.66 12.67
CA ARG A 61 3.54 6.39 11.38
C ARG A 61 3.78 7.54 10.41
N VAL A 62 4.30 7.24 9.21
CA VAL A 62 4.61 8.22 8.17
C VAL A 62 3.89 7.86 6.88
N GLU A 63 3.06 8.78 6.38
CA GLU A 63 2.41 8.61 5.07
C GLU A 63 3.45 8.72 3.94
N VAL A 64 3.46 7.72 3.05
CA VAL A 64 4.40 7.66 1.93
C VAL A 64 3.87 8.45 0.74
N ALA A 65 4.73 9.27 0.16
CA ALA A 65 4.52 9.88 -1.15
C ALA A 65 5.65 9.45 -2.09
N VAL A 66 5.38 8.50 -2.98
CA VAL A 66 6.34 8.05 -4.00
C VAL A 66 6.40 9.08 -5.13
N PRO A 67 7.57 9.70 -5.41
CA PRO A 67 7.71 10.65 -6.51
C PRO A 67 7.42 10.03 -7.88
N ARG A 68 7.25 10.88 -8.91
CA ARG A 68 7.11 10.38 -10.28
C ARG A 68 8.38 9.65 -10.69
N GLN A 69 8.23 8.53 -11.41
CA GLN A 69 9.33 7.69 -11.91
C GLN A 69 10.21 7.08 -10.80
N CYS A 70 9.73 7.07 -9.55
CA CYS A 70 10.39 6.37 -8.46
C CYS A 70 9.58 5.16 -8.02
N LEU A 71 10.26 4.25 -7.32
CA LEU A 71 9.69 3.11 -6.64
C LEU A 71 10.08 3.20 -5.16
N LEU A 72 9.18 2.77 -4.27
CA LEU A 72 9.54 2.49 -2.89
C LEU A 72 9.96 1.03 -2.80
N VAL A 73 11.11 0.75 -2.20
CA VAL A 73 11.59 -0.62 -1.94
C VAL A 73 11.68 -0.84 -0.45
N GLN A 74 11.06 -1.90 0.05
CA GLN A 74 11.09 -2.30 1.46
C GLN A 74 11.71 -3.70 1.59
N ALA A 75 12.56 -3.87 2.61
CA ALA A 75 13.02 -5.19 3.01
C ALA A 75 11.86 -5.98 3.65
N GLY A 76 11.75 -7.26 3.32
CA GLY A 76 10.88 -8.21 4.00
C GLY A 76 11.65 -9.16 4.91
N ARG A 77 10.96 -10.15 5.50
CA ARG A 77 11.56 -11.05 6.50
C ARG A 77 12.69 -11.92 5.97
N GLN A 78 12.68 -12.30 4.69
CA GLN A 78 13.83 -13.03 4.12
C GLN A 78 15.10 -12.18 4.14
N ALA A 79 15.03 -10.89 3.82
CA ALA A 79 16.20 -10.01 3.87
C ALA A 79 16.69 -9.79 5.31
N GLU A 80 15.77 -9.67 6.27
CA GLU A 80 16.11 -9.57 7.68
C GLU A 80 16.86 -10.81 8.19
N ALA A 81 16.33 -12.00 7.89
CA ALA A 81 16.97 -13.26 8.27
C ALA A 81 18.37 -13.40 7.65
N LEU A 82 18.50 -13.15 6.34
CA LEU A 82 19.77 -13.30 5.61
C LEU A 82 20.86 -12.34 6.06
N THR A 83 20.48 -11.16 6.54
CA THR A 83 21.43 -10.14 6.97
C THR A 83 21.69 -10.17 8.48
N GLY A 84 21.20 -11.19 9.20
CA GLY A 84 21.33 -11.27 10.65
C GLY A 84 20.70 -10.07 11.38
N GLY A 85 19.65 -9.47 10.79
CA GLY A 85 18.99 -8.28 11.34
C GLY A 85 19.67 -6.94 11.02
N HIS A 86 20.71 -6.90 10.17
CA HIS A 86 21.28 -5.64 9.71
C HIS A 86 20.30 -4.84 8.85
N LEU A 87 19.57 -5.53 7.97
CA LEU A 87 18.33 -5.02 7.39
C LEU A 87 17.16 -5.54 8.22
N LEU A 88 16.14 -4.72 8.41
CA LEU A 88 14.96 -5.09 9.18
C LEU A 88 13.72 -4.96 8.30
N ALA A 89 12.80 -5.90 8.44
CA ALA A 89 11.54 -5.85 7.73
C ALA A 89 10.76 -4.59 8.12
N GLY A 90 10.23 -3.91 7.11
CA GLY A 90 9.53 -2.64 7.27
C GLY A 90 8.03 -2.85 7.48
N PHE A 91 7.50 -2.38 8.61
CA PHE A 91 6.07 -2.35 8.84
C PHE A 91 5.38 -1.27 8.00
N HIS A 92 4.22 -1.61 7.46
CA HIS A 92 3.40 -0.71 6.67
C HIS A 92 1.92 -1.08 6.74
N GLU A 93 1.09 -0.12 6.35
CA GLU A 93 -0.36 -0.29 6.25
C GLU A 93 -0.91 0.61 5.15
N VAL A 94 -2.16 0.37 4.75
CA VAL A 94 -2.87 1.25 3.82
C VAL A 94 -4.19 1.65 4.44
N THR A 95 -4.40 2.96 4.62
CA THR A 95 -5.66 3.51 5.13
C THR A 95 -6.20 4.62 4.24
N VAL A 96 -7.48 4.95 4.39
CA VAL A 96 -8.09 6.13 3.81
C VAL A 96 -7.60 7.36 4.59
N SER A 97 -6.44 7.88 4.20
CA SER A 97 -5.89 9.12 4.76
C SER A 97 -6.73 10.35 4.35
N ARG A 98 -6.47 11.49 5.00
CA ARG A 98 -7.05 12.77 4.56
C ARG A 98 -6.73 13.07 3.10
N ARG A 99 -5.48 12.85 2.67
CA ARG A 99 -5.06 13.03 1.26
C ARG A 99 -5.81 12.09 0.32
N CYS A 100 -6.07 10.86 0.75
CA CYS A 100 -6.85 9.89 0.00
C CYS A 100 -8.29 10.37 -0.18
N HIS A 101 -8.93 10.77 0.91
CA HIS A 101 -10.28 11.32 0.91
C HIS A 101 -10.41 12.53 -0.03
N GLU A 102 -9.49 13.49 0.05
CA GLU A 102 -9.49 14.64 -0.85
C GLU A 102 -9.28 14.25 -2.32
N ALA A 103 -8.42 13.26 -2.60
CA ALA A 103 -8.22 12.74 -3.95
C ALA A 103 -9.49 12.08 -4.51
N ILE A 104 -10.26 11.40 -3.66
CA ILE A 104 -11.54 10.79 -4.03
C ILE A 104 -12.58 11.87 -4.33
N LEU A 105 -12.70 12.90 -3.48
CA LEU A 105 -13.59 14.04 -3.74
C LEU A 105 -13.23 14.76 -5.04
N ARG A 106 -11.93 14.96 -5.30
CA ARG A 106 -11.44 15.53 -6.57
C ARG A 106 -11.81 14.66 -7.78
N ALA A 107 -11.70 13.34 -7.65
CA ALA A 107 -12.09 12.41 -8.71
C ALA A 107 -13.60 12.46 -8.98
N LYS A 108 -14.45 12.42 -7.94
CA LYS A 108 -15.92 12.53 -8.06
C LYS A 108 -16.35 13.81 -8.77
N ARG A 109 -15.76 14.96 -8.40
CA ARG A 109 -16.07 16.25 -9.04
C ARG A 109 -15.74 16.25 -10.54
N ARG A 110 -14.58 15.70 -10.92
CA ARG A 110 -14.16 15.61 -12.33
C ARG A 110 -15.08 14.73 -13.18
N GLN A 111 -15.83 13.83 -12.56
CA GLN A 111 -16.74 12.90 -13.23
C GLN A 111 -18.20 13.37 -13.18
N GLY A 112 -18.46 14.63 -12.82
CA GLY A 112 -19.81 15.18 -12.74
C GLY A 112 -20.68 14.50 -11.68
N GLY A 113 -20.08 13.99 -10.60
CA GLY A 113 -20.79 13.26 -9.54
C GLY A 113 -21.04 11.78 -9.83
N ARG A 114 -20.73 11.28 -11.04
CA ARG A 114 -20.83 9.84 -11.36
C ARG A 114 -19.74 9.06 -10.61
N GLY A 115 -20.11 7.97 -9.94
CA GLY A 115 -19.21 7.16 -9.10
C GLY A 115 -18.22 6.23 -9.84
N GLY A 116 -18.14 6.30 -11.17
CA GLY A 116 -17.30 5.39 -11.97
C GLY A 116 -15.80 5.61 -11.76
N GLY A 117 -15.01 4.54 -11.65
CA GLY A 117 -13.54 4.67 -11.63
C GLY A 117 -12.94 5.18 -10.31
N LEU A 118 -13.62 4.96 -9.18
CA LEU A 118 -13.08 5.15 -7.82
C LEU A 118 -12.38 3.90 -7.27
N TRP A 119 -11.81 3.08 -8.15
CA TRP A 119 -10.95 1.98 -7.76
C TRP A 119 -9.56 2.49 -7.41
N ARG A 120 -9.10 2.19 -6.20
CA ARG A 120 -7.69 2.22 -5.85
C ARG A 120 -7.10 0.86 -6.20
N VAL A 121 -6.15 0.86 -7.11
CA VAL A 121 -5.33 -0.31 -7.44
C VAL A 121 -3.89 0.05 -7.13
N SER A 122 -3.22 -0.77 -6.31
CA SER A 122 -1.77 -0.72 -6.15
C SER A 122 -1.13 -1.87 -6.92
N SER A 123 -0.03 -1.60 -7.61
CA SER A 123 0.83 -2.63 -8.19
C SER A 123 2.01 -2.83 -7.25
N THR A 124 2.02 -3.95 -6.55
CA THR A 124 3.11 -4.36 -5.66
C THR A 124 3.80 -5.57 -6.27
N CYS A 125 5.12 -5.53 -6.34
CA CYS A 125 5.94 -6.67 -6.75
C CYS A 125 6.68 -7.23 -5.54
N PHE A 126 6.50 -8.53 -5.28
CA PHE A 126 7.14 -9.25 -4.20
C PHE A 126 8.26 -10.10 -4.80
N GLY A 127 9.51 -9.74 -4.46
CA GLY A 127 10.68 -10.51 -4.83
C GLY A 127 11.12 -11.43 -3.70
N ALA A 128 11.09 -12.74 -3.93
CA ALA A 128 11.56 -13.74 -2.99
C ALA A 128 12.93 -14.32 -3.38
N VAL A 129 13.63 -14.85 -2.39
CA VAL A 129 14.81 -15.70 -2.59
C VAL A 129 14.38 -17.05 -3.19
N ALA A 130 15.29 -17.69 -3.94
CA ALA A 130 15.09 -19.03 -4.47
C ALA A 130 14.90 -20.07 -3.35
N ALA A 131 13.76 -20.76 -3.34
CA ALA A 131 13.39 -21.69 -2.26
C ALA A 131 14.27 -22.95 -2.21
N ASP A 132 14.97 -23.28 -3.30
CA ASP A 132 15.86 -24.43 -3.46
C ASP A 132 17.32 -24.11 -3.11
N ARG A 133 17.59 -22.92 -2.56
CA ARG A 133 18.95 -22.48 -2.22
C ARG A 133 19.07 -22.25 -0.73
N VAL A 134 20.03 -22.93 -0.11
CA VAL A 134 20.59 -22.54 1.18
C VAL A 134 21.53 -21.37 0.89
N LEU A 135 21.27 -20.24 1.53
CA LEU A 135 22.08 -19.03 1.44
C LEU A 135 22.95 -18.87 2.68
#